data_AF-M5BU00-F1
#
_entry.id   AF-M5BU00-F1
#
_cell.length_a   1.000
_cell.length_b   1.000
_cell.length_c   1.000
_cell.angle_alpha   90.00
_cell.angle_beta   90.00
_cell.angle_gamma   90.00
#
_symmetry.space_group_name_H-M   'P 1'
#
loop_
_entity.id
_entity.type
_entity.pdbx_description
1 polymer ?
#
loop_
_entity_poly.entity_id
_entity_poly.type
_entity_poly.pdbx_seq_one_letter_code
_entity_poly.pdbx_strand_id
1 'polypeptide(L)'
;MDLKKVIFVDADQIVRTDLKELVDLDLQGAPYGYTPMGDDNEAMEGFRFWKQGYWKDALRGKPYHISALYVVDLVQFRKMAAGDRLRGQYQALSADPNSLANLDQDLPNNMQDQVPIFSLDKDWLWCETWCDSARFDRAKTIDLCQNPLTKEPKLARARQIPEWTLYDNEIAEFARSLADSGKIRSRAISGSVDALASVGKKVTTSNTEESPAPTPDEQAEPHQAHEEL
;
A
#
# COMPACT_ATOMS: atom_id res chain seq x y z
N MET A 1 11.82 -28.32 -3.46
CA MET A 1 11.82 -26.86 -3.24
C MET A 1 11.86 -26.65 -1.74
N ASP A 2 12.91 -25.99 -1.25
CA ASP A 2 13.27 -26.02 0.18
C ASP A 2 12.74 -24.80 0.96
N LEU A 3 12.29 -23.76 0.24
CA LEU A 3 11.68 -22.57 0.85
C LEU A 3 10.26 -22.88 1.33
N LYS A 4 10.05 -22.70 2.64
CA LYS A 4 8.81 -23.06 3.33
C LYS A 4 7.83 -21.90 3.51
N LYS A 5 8.33 -20.70 3.79
CA LYS A 5 7.50 -19.51 4.07
C LYS A 5 8.20 -18.26 3.54
N VAL A 6 7.42 -17.28 3.08
CA VAL A 6 7.87 -15.95 2.64
C VAL A 6 6.99 -14.90 3.31
N ILE A 7 7.59 -13.76 3.66
CA ILE A 7 6.87 -12.58 4.11
C ILE A 7 7.12 -11.50 3.08
N PHE A 8 6.05 -10.88 2.60
CA PHE A 8 6.11 -9.68 1.80
C PHE A 8 5.91 -8.47 2.72
N VAL A 9 6.75 -7.45 2.52
CA VAL A 9 6.68 -6.16 3.20
C VAL A 9 6.82 -5.11 2.11
N ASP A 10 5.86 -4.19 2.00
CA ASP A 10 5.95 -3.10 1.01
C ASP A 10 7.15 -2.18 1.31
N ALA A 11 7.69 -1.56 0.27
CA ALA A 11 9.00 -0.92 0.30
C ALA A 11 9.04 0.37 1.15
N ASP A 12 7.89 0.98 1.40
CA ASP A 12 7.76 2.20 2.19
C ASP A 12 7.36 1.95 3.64
N GLN A 13 7.31 0.68 4.08
CA GLN A 13 7.01 0.35 5.46
C GLN A 13 8.17 0.60 6.42
N ILE A 14 7.81 0.93 7.66
CA ILE A 14 8.69 0.87 8.82
C ILE A 14 8.27 -0.30 9.70
N VAL A 15 9.22 -1.15 10.09
CA VAL A 15 8.99 -2.33 10.92
C VAL A 15 9.59 -2.11 12.31
N ARG A 16 8.77 -2.23 13.35
CA ARG A 16 9.14 -2.02 14.78
C ARG A 16 9.23 -3.33 15.58
N THR A 17 8.93 -4.46 14.97
CA THR A 17 8.84 -5.77 15.65
C THR A 17 9.78 -6.81 15.03
N ASP A 18 9.98 -7.93 15.73
CA ASP A 18 10.65 -9.11 15.16
C ASP A 18 9.72 -9.83 14.17
N LEU A 19 10.05 -9.78 12.87
CA LEU A 19 9.30 -10.47 11.81
C LEU A 19 9.31 -11.99 11.95
N LYS A 20 10.19 -12.57 12.78
CA LYS A 20 10.16 -13.99 13.12
C LYS A 20 8.82 -14.42 13.70
N GLU A 21 8.09 -13.53 14.38
CA GLU A 21 6.74 -13.82 14.87
C GLU A 21 5.80 -14.25 13.73
N LEU A 22 5.86 -13.63 12.55
CA LEU A 22 5.08 -14.06 11.37
C LEU A 22 5.57 -15.38 10.78
N VAL A 23 6.88 -15.65 10.89
CA VAL A 23 7.46 -16.93 10.47
C VAL A 23 6.93 -18.07 11.33
N ASP A 24 6.81 -17.86 12.64
CA ASP A 24 6.36 -18.89 13.58
C ASP A 24 4.83 -18.99 13.71
N LEU A 25 4.11 -17.97 13.26
CA LEU A 25 2.64 -17.93 13.31
C LEU A 25 2.01 -19.11 12.56
N ASP A 26 1.11 -19.81 13.26
CA ASP A 26 0.25 -20.83 12.68
C ASP A 26 -0.92 -20.17 11.92
N LEU A 27 -0.97 -20.38 10.61
CA LEU A 27 -2.03 -19.85 9.74
C LEU A 27 -3.29 -20.74 9.74
N GLN A 28 -3.37 -21.73 10.62
CA GLN A 28 -4.55 -22.59 10.81
C GLN A 28 -5.02 -23.28 9.51
N GLY A 29 -4.05 -23.68 8.68
CA GLY A 29 -4.29 -24.33 7.39
C GLY A 29 -4.56 -23.38 6.22
N ALA A 30 -4.63 -22.06 6.45
CA ALA A 30 -4.66 -21.08 5.37
C ALA A 30 -3.29 -21.00 4.66
N PRO A 31 -3.25 -20.86 3.33
CA PRO A 31 -2.00 -20.76 2.58
C PRO A 31 -1.30 -19.40 2.73
N TYR A 32 -2.00 -18.37 3.19
CA TYR A 32 -1.43 -17.06 3.47
C TYR A 32 -2.22 -16.30 4.55
N GLY A 33 -1.57 -15.33 5.18
CA GLY A 33 -2.15 -14.44 6.16
C GLY A 33 -1.92 -12.97 5.79
N TYR A 34 -2.96 -12.16 5.93
CA TYR A 34 -2.96 -10.74 5.60
C TYR A 34 -3.54 -9.94 6.76
N THR A 35 -3.15 -8.68 6.89
CA THR A 35 -3.78 -7.76 7.84
C THR A 35 -5.10 -7.23 7.26
N PRO A 36 -6.21 -7.19 8.03
CA PRO A 36 -7.43 -6.53 7.58
C PRO A 36 -7.22 -5.00 7.45
N MET A 37 -7.99 -4.34 6.58
CA MET A 37 -8.00 -2.88 6.49
C MET A 37 -8.35 -2.23 7.84
N GLY A 38 -7.71 -1.11 8.13
CA GLY A 38 -8.05 -0.27 9.28
C GLY A 38 -9.48 0.25 9.18
N ASP A 39 -10.23 0.14 10.27
CA ASP A 39 -11.64 0.50 10.36
C ASP A 39 -11.97 1.37 11.58
N ASP A 40 -10.95 1.90 12.27
CA ASP A 40 -11.10 2.64 13.53
C ASP A 40 -10.86 4.16 13.41
N ASN A 41 -10.44 4.69 12.26
CA ASN A 41 -10.54 6.14 11.99
C ASN A 41 -11.92 6.51 11.40
N GLU A 42 -12.85 6.96 12.25
CA GLU A 42 -14.23 7.31 11.87
C GLU A 42 -14.31 8.39 10.78
N ALA A 43 -13.36 9.33 10.73
CA ALA A 43 -13.33 10.38 9.70
C ALA A 43 -13.21 9.82 8.28
N MET A 44 -12.76 8.58 8.13
CA MET A 44 -12.63 7.91 6.83
C MET A 44 -13.83 7.05 6.43
N GLU A 45 -14.93 6.99 7.21
CA GLU A 45 -16.05 6.06 6.93
C GLU A 45 -16.58 6.18 5.50
N GLY A 46 -16.69 7.41 4.98
CA GLY A 46 -17.18 7.67 3.62
C GLY A 46 -16.30 7.12 2.49
N PHE A 47 -15.03 6.81 2.77
CA PHE A 47 -14.09 6.28 1.78
C PHE A 47 -13.96 4.74 1.84
N ARG A 48 -14.67 4.07 2.76
CA ARG A 48 -14.59 2.61 2.97
C ARG A 48 -15.42 1.86 1.94
N PHE A 49 -14.98 1.88 0.69
CA PHE A 49 -15.67 1.26 -0.44
C PHE A 49 -15.96 -0.24 -0.21
N TRP A 50 -15.10 -0.94 0.54
CA TRP A 50 -15.27 -2.36 0.85
C TRP A 50 -16.47 -2.68 1.76
N LYS A 51 -17.07 -1.68 2.41
CA LYS A 51 -18.28 -1.82 3.22
C LYS A 51 -19.58 -1.61 2.43
N GLN A 52 -19.48 -1.33 1.13
CA GLN A 52 -20.61 -0.98 0.28
C GLN A 52 -20.58 -1.78 -1.03
N GLY A 53 -21.69 -1.73 -1.78
CA GLY A 53 -21.83 -2.31 -3.11
C GLY A 53 -21.30 -3.74 -3.24
N TYR A 54 -20.59 -3.99 -4.34
CA TYR A 54 -20.04 -5.30 -4.70
C TYR A 54 -19.24 -5.96 -3.57
N TRP A 55 -18.30 -5.23 -2.95
CA TRP A 55 -17.39 -5.81 -1.96
C TRP A 55 -18.12 -6.26 -0.70
N LYS A 56 -19.11 -5.50 -0.23
CA LYS A 56 -19.94 -5.90 0.90
C LYS A 56 -20.61 -7.26 0.66
N ASP A 57 -21.20 -7.41 -0.52
CA ASP A 57 -21.95 -8.61 -0.89
C ASP A 57 -21.02 -9.79 -1.18
N ALA A 58 -19.88 -9.55 -1.84
CA ALA A 58 -18.89 -10.57 -2.15
C ALA A 58 -18.22 -11.13 -0.89
N LEU A 59 -17.88 -10.26 0.07
CA LEU A 59 -17.18 -10.65 1.29
C LEU A 59 -18.08 -11.40 2.29
N ARG A 60 -19.41 -11.19 2.26
CA ARG A 60 -20.38 -11.87 3.15
C ARG A 60 -19.97 -11.86 4.63
N GLY A 61 -19.50 -10.70 5.10
CA GLY A 61 -19.05 -10.51 6.48
C GLY A 61 -17.58 -10.85 6.74
N LYS A 62 -16.83 -11.32 5.74
CA LYS A 62 -15.37 -11.46 5.84
C LYS A 62 -14.67 -10.10 5.78
N PRO A 63 -13.50 -9.94 6.42
CA PRO A 63 -12.73 -8.70 6.32
C PRO A 63 -12.20 -8.47 4.91
N TYR A 64 -12.09 -7.20 4.52
CA TYR A 64 -11.28 -6.80 3.37
C TYR A 64 -9.83 -6.58 3.84
N HIS A 65 -8.89 -7.29 3.22
CA HIS A 65 -7.48 -7.33 3.63
C HIS A 65 -6.61 -6.45 2.74
N ILE A 66 -5.48 -5.96 3.28
CA ILE A 66 -4.54 -5.07 2.58
C ILE A 66 -3.27 -5.80 2.17
N SER A 67 -2.77 -5.52 0.95
CA SER A 67 -1.61 -6.20 0.35
C SER A 67 -0.25 -5.66 0.79
N ALA A 68 -0.19 -4.69 1.71
CA ALA A 68 1.06 -4.06 2.13
C ALA A 68 1.96 -4.99 2.98
N LEU A 69 1.36 -5.90 3.77
CA LEU A 69 2.06 -6.90 4.58
C LEU A 69 1.31 -8.22 4.52
N TYR A 70 1.98 -9.30 4.11
CA TYR A 70 1.41 -10.64 4.16
C TYR A 70 2.46 -11.73 4.28
N VAL A 71 2.05 -12.86 4.83
CA VAL A 71 2.86 -14.07 4.97
C VAL A 71 2.27 -15.19 4.12
N VAL A 72 3.12 -15.93 3.42
CA VAL A 72 2.72 -17.06 2.58
C VAL A 72 3.37 -18.33 3.10
N ASP A 73 2.58 -19.29 3.56
CA ASP A 73 3.03 -20.66 3.75
C ASP A 73 3.11 -21.34 2.39
N LEU A 74 4.32 -21.41 1.83
CA LEU A 74 4.54 -21.98 0.50
C LEU A 74 4.28 -23.49 0.46
N VAL A 75 4.40 -24.20 1.58
CA VAL A 75 4.07 -25.63 1.63
C VAL A 75 2.57 -25.80 1.46
N GLN A 76 1.77 -25.09 2.24
CA GLN A 76 0.31 -25.14 2.17
C GLN A 76 -0.22 -24.55 0.86
N PHE A 77 0.34 -23.43 0.39
CA PHE A 77 0.01 -22.79 -0.89
C PHE A 77 0.16 -23.75 -2.07
N ARG A 78 1.26 -24.50 -2.12
CA ARG A 78 1.49 -25.53 -3.17
C ARG A 78 0.55 -26.72 -3.00
N LYS A 79 0.36 -27.21 -1.77
CA LYS A 79 -0.52 -28.35 -1.47
C LYS A 79 -1.96 -28.10 -1.94
N MET A 80 -2.43 -26.86 -1.87
CA MET A 80 -3.76 -26.46 -2.29
C MET A 80 -3.88 -26.09 -3.78
N ALA A 81 -2.76 -26.06 -4.51
CA ALA A 81 -2.67 -25.47 -5.84
C ALA A 81 -3.23 -24.03 -5.88
N ALA A 82 -3.02 -23.25 -4.81
CA ALA A 82 -3.60 -21.92 -4.66
C ALA A 82 -3.19 -20.98 -5.80
N GLY A 83 -1.93 -21.06 -6.25
CA GLY A 83 -1.43 -20.26 -7.37
C GLY A 83 -2.14 -20.53 -8.70
N ASP A 84 -2.52 -21.77 -8.99
CA ASP A 84 -3.27 -22.10 -10.21
C ASP A 84 -4.70 -21.56 -10.14
N ARG A 85 -5.33 -21.63 -8.97
CA ARG A 85 -6.68 -21.05 -8.74
C ARG A 85 -6.65 -19.54 -8.91
N LEU A 86 -5.68 -18.86 -8.29
CA LEU A 86 -5.52 -17.41 -8.40
C LEU A 86 -5.29 -16.97 -9.85
N ARG A 87 -4.41 -17.66 -10.59
CA ARG A 87 -4.18 -17.38 -12.03
C ARG A 87 -5.42 -17.62 -12.88
N GLY A 88 -6.16 -18.70 -12.62
CA GLY A 88 -7.40 -19.00 -13.32
C GLY A 88 -8.47 -17.92 -13.10
N GLN A 89 -8.65 -17.48 -11.85
CA GLN A 89 -9.58 -16.39 -11.53
C GLN A 89 -9.13 -15.08 -12.17
N TYR A 90 -7.84 -14.75 -12.07
CA TYR A 90 -7.27 -13.58 -12.75
C TYR A 90 -7.59 -13.58 -14.24
N GLN A 91 -7.36 -14.69 -14.94
CA GLN A 91 -7.63 -14.80 -16.37
C GLN A 91 -9.11 -14.58 -16.74
N ALA A 92 -10.03 -14.97 -15.85
CA ALA A 92 -11.46 -14.75 -16.04
C ALA A 92 -11.85 -13.28 -15.83
N LEU A 93 -11.29 -12.63 -14.80
CA LEU A 93 -11.59 -11.24 -14.45
C LEU A 93 -10.87 -10.23 -15.35
N SER A 94 -9.67 -10.55 -15.83
CA SER A 94 -8.82 -9.64 -16.61
C SER A 94 -9.36 -9.30 -17.99
N ALA A 95 -10.44 -9.95 -18.44
CA ALA A 95 -11.11 -9.62 -19.69
C ALA A 95 -11.82 -8.25 -19.62
N ASP A 96 -12.26 -7.84 -18.42
CA ASP A 96 -12.82 -6.51 -18.18
C ASP A 96 -11.76 -5.62 -17.48
N PRO A 97 -11.31 -4.53 -18.10
CA PRO A 97 -10.29 -3.65 -17.52
C PRO A 97 -10.73 -2.97 -16.21
N ASN A 98 -12.03 -2.94 -15.89
CA ASN A 98 -12.56 -2.29 -14.69
C ASN A 98 -12.73 -3.25 -13.50
N SER A 99 -12.46 -4.55 -13.67
CA SER A 99 -12.78 -5.56 -12.64
C SER A 99 -11.76 -5.64 -11.49
N LEU A 100 -10.49 -5.28 -11.70
CA LEU A 100 -9.42 -5.41 -10.71
C LEU A 100 -8.63 -4.11 -10.59
N ALA A 101 -9.15 -3.18 -9.77
CA ALA A 101 -8.53 -1.87 -9.58
C ALA A 101 -7.12 -1.98 -8.97
N ASN A 102 -6.96 -2.86 -7.98
CA ASN A 102 -5.67 -3.19 -7.36
C ASN A 102 -5.50 -4.71 -7.33
N LEU A 103 -4.95 -5.29 -8.40
CA LEU A 103 -4.84 -6.74 -8.61
C LEU A 103 -4.31 -7.51 -7.38
N ASP A 104 -3.26 -6.99 -6.77
CA ASP A 104 -2.55 -7.58 -5.63
C ASP A 104 -3.41 -7.66 -4.36
N GLN A 105 -4.37 -6.76 -4.21
CA GLN A 105 -5.29 -6.72 -3.08
C GLN A 105 -6.65 -7.36 -3.43
N ASP A 106 -7.21 -7.03 -4.58
CA ASP A 106 -8.55 -7.43 -4.99
C ASP A 106 -8.62 -8.93 -5.28
N LEU A 107 -7.59 -9.53 -5.91
CA LEU A 107 -7.64 -10.95 -6.24
C LEU A 107 -7.67 -11.86 -5.00
N PRO A 108 -6.81 -11.68 -3.97
CA PRO A 108 -6.94 -12.43 -2.72
C PRO A 108 -8.29 -12.20 -2.03
N ASN A 109 -8.78 -10.95 -1.99
CA ASN A 109 -10.06 -10.62 -1.36
C ASN A 109 -11.28 -11.20 -2.10
N ASN A 110 -11.20 -11.36 -3.42
CA ASN A 110 -12.23 -12.02 -4.20
C ASN A 110 -12.25 -13.54 -3.97
N MET A 111 -11.09 -14.11 -3.67
CA MET A 111 -10.86 -15.55 -3.62
C MET A 111 -10.95 -16.17 -2.22
N GLN A 112 -11.32 -15.41 -1.17
CA GLN A 112 -11.28 -15.88 0.23
C GLN A 112 -12.11 -17.13 0.52
N ASP A 113 -13.10 -17.48 -0.30
CA ASP A 113 -13.87 -18.72 -0.16
C ASP A 113 -13.13 -19.95 -0.69
N GLN A 114 -12.34 -19.78 -1.75
CA GLN A 114 -11.63 -20.86 -2.44
C GLN A 114 -10.18 -21.00 -1.96
N VAL A 115 -9.59 -19.88 -1.54
CA VAL A 115 -8.23 -19.76 -1.04
C VAL A 115 -8.31 -18.93 0.25
N PRO A 116 -8.41 -19.59 1.42
CA PRO A 116 -8.65 -18.92 2.69
C PRO A 116 -7.55 -17.91 3.06
N ILE A 117 -7.94 -16.84 3.73
CA ILE A 117 -7.02 -15.86 4.32
C ILE A 117 -7.04 -16.06 5.83
N PHE A 118 -5.86 -16.19 6.43
CA PHE A 118 -5.72 -16.00 7.86
C PHE A 118 -5.65 -14.49 8.17
N SER A 119 -6.63 -13.95 8.90
CA SER A 119 -6.60 -12.54 9.29
C SER A 119 -5.59 -12.33 10.42
N LEU A 120 -4.54 -11.56 10.15
CA LEU A 120 -3.54 -11.16 11.13
C LEU A 120 -4.15 -10.20 12.15
N ASP A 121 -3.55 -10.15 13.35
CA ASP A 121 -3.88 -9.14 14.35
C ASP A 121 -3.71 -7.73 13.76
N LYS A 122 -4.64 -6.82 14.09
CA LYS A 122 -4.65 -5.46 13.53
C LYS A 122 -3.36 -4.71 13.84
N ASP A 123 -2.68 -4.99 14.95
CA ASP A 123 -1.42 -4.33 15.31
C ASP A 123 -0.27 -4.66 14.35
N TRP A 124 -0.41 -5.67 13.48
CA TRP A 124 0.54 -5.94 12.41
C TRP A 124 0.66 -4.84 11.35
N LEU A 125 -0.38 -4.01 11.17
CA LEU A 125 -0.32 -2.92 10.20
C LEU A 125 -1.05 -1.69 10.76
N TRP A 126 -0.36 -0.56 10.75
CA TRP A 126 -0.94 0.73 11.03
C TRP A 126 -0.69 1.69 9.86
N CYS A 127 -1.67 2.53 9.57
CA CYS A 127 -1.53 3.60 8.59
C CYS A 127 -2.33 4.81 9.07
N GLU A 128 -1.74 5.99 9.00
CA GLU A 128 -2.32 7.24 9.56
C GLU A 128 -3.72 7.54 9.02
N THR A 129 -3.97 7.20 7.76
CA THR A 129 -5.26 7.50 7.13
C THR A 129 -6.36 6.64 7.73
N TRP A 130 -6.18 5.32 7.82
CA TRP A 130 -7.26 4.39 8.15
C TRP A 130 -7.30 3.98 9.62
N CYS A 131 -6.21 4.18 10.35
CA CYS A 131 -6.05 3.71 11.72
C CYS A 131 -6.12 4.85 12.75
N ASP A 132 -6.70 4.57 13.91
CA ASP A 132 -6.67 5.51 15.04
C ASP A 132 -5.21 5.72 15.52
N SER A 133 -4.86 6.99 15.73
CA SER A 133 -3.63 7.45 16.37
C SER A 133 -3.29 6.74 17.69
N ALA A 134 -4.30 6.36 18.50
CA ALA A 134 -4.09 5.65 19.76
C ALA A 134 -3.47 4.24 19.58
N ARG A 135 -3.42 3.73 18.34
CA ARG A 135 -2.78 2.44 18.01
C ARG A 135 -1.33 2.58 17.57
N PHE A 136 -0.86 3.79 17.33
CA PHE A 136 0.47 4.03 16.76
C PHE A 136 1.60 3.43 17.63
N ASP A 137 1.48 3.54 18.96
CA ASP A 137 2.51 3.06 19.89
C ASP A 137 2.62 1.53 19.96
N ARG A 138 1.56 0.80 19.57
CA ARG A 138 1.55 -0.67 19.52
C ARG A 138 1.69 -1.23 18.10
N ALA A 139 1.82 -0.35 17.09
CA ALA A 139 1.97 -0.76 15.70
C ALA A 139 3.29 -1.53 15.50
N LYS A 140 3.18 -2.75 14.99
CA LYS A 140 4.32 -3.61 14.63
C LYS A 140 4.95 -3.20 13.31
N THR A 141 4.13 -2.81 12.33
CA THR A 141 4.59 -2.16 11.11
C THR A 141 3.71 -0.97 10.77
N ILE A 142 4.30 0.01 10.07
CA ILE A 142 3.65 1.24 9.65
C ILE A 142 3.75 1.35 8.13
N ASP A 143 2.60 1.46 7.48
CA ASP A 143 2.46 1.67 6.05
C ASP A 143 2.23 3.15 5.72
N LEU A 144 2.90 3.67 4.69
CA LEU A 144 2.74 5.04 4.21
C LEU A 144 1.62 5.13 3.15
N CYS A 145 0.46 4.59 3.51
CA CYS A 145 -0.78 4.51 2.74
C CYS A 145 -1.18 5.87 2.12
N GLN A 146 -1.89 5.91 1.00
CA GLN A 146 -2.35 7.19 0.45
C GLN A 146 -3.49 7.79 1.30
N ASN A 147 -3.52 9.12 1.41
CA ASN A 147 -4.61 9.84 2.07
C ASN A 147 -5.58 10.39 1.00
N PRO A 148 -6.87 10.04 1.01
CA PRO A 148 -7.83 10.55 0.03
C PRO A 148 -8.22 12.01 0.28
N LEU A 149 -8.05 12.53 1.50
CA LEU A 149 -8.38 13.91 1.87
C LEU A 149 -7.24 14.89 1.60
N THR A 150 -5.99 14.42 1.57
CA THR A 150 -4.80 15.28 1.42
C THR A 150 -3.86 14.75 0.35
N LYS A 151 -3.13 15.65 -0.32
CA LYS A 151 -2.12 15.27 -1.33
C LYS A 151 -0.70 15.38 -0.77
N GLU A 152 -0.52 15.08 0.52
CA GLU A 152 0.80 15.18 1.16
C GLU A 152 1.77 14.13 0.59
N PRO A 153 2.97 14.54 0.13
CA PRO A 153 3.97 13.60 -0.39
C PRO A 153 4.41 12.57 0.66
N LYS A 154 4.69 11.32 0.24
CA LYS A 154 5.16 10.24 1.12
C LYS A 154 6.37 10.66 1.98
N LEU A 155 7.34 11.38 1.41
CA LEU A 155 8.53 11.84 2.14
C LEU A 155 8.20 12.77 3.31
N ALA A 156 7.20 13.64 3.16
CA ALA A 156 6.80 14.56 4.22
C ALA A 156 6.21 13.78 5.41
N ARG A 157 5.36 12.79 5.12
CA ARG A 157 4.76 11.91 6.13
C ARG A 157 5.76 10.98 6.78
N ALA A 158 6.70 10.43 6.01
CA ALA A 158 7.77 9.60 6.53
C ALA A 158 8.58 10.33 7.62
N ARG A 159 8.87 11.63 7.41
CA ARG A 159 9.59 12.47 8.39
C ARG A 159 8.81 12.75 9.69
N GLN A 160 7.50 12.53 9.70
CA GLN A 160 6.70 12.65 10.92
C GLN A 160 6.89 11.42 11.84
N ILE A 161 7.40 10.31 11.31
CA ILE A 161 7.75 9.11 12.09
C ILE A 161 9.15 9.32 12.71
N PRO A 162 9.27 9.37 14.06
CA PRO A 162 10.48 9.83 14.73
C PRO A 162 11.76 9.11 14.31
N GLU A 163 11.69 7.79 14.14
CA GLU A 163 12.84 6.96 13.80
C GLU A 163 13.21 6.97 12.32
N TRP A 164 12.34 7.44 11.42
CA TRP A 164 12.58 7.36 9.97
C TRP A 164 13.84 8.13 9.57
N THR A 165 14.01 9.33 10.13
CA THR A 165 15.18 10.18 9.84
C THR A 165 16.48 9.55 10.36
N LEU A 166 16.41 8.71 11.39
CA LEU A 166 17.59 7.98 11.89
C LEU A 166 18.06 6.96 10.86
N TYR A 167 17.14 6.17 10.30
CA TYR A 167 17.46 5.18 9.27
C TYR A 167 17.97 5.83 7.98
N ASP A 168 17.32 6.91 7.54
CA ASP A 168 17.75 7.67 6.34
C ASP A 168 19.17 8.21 6.52
N ASN A 169 19.48 8.77 7.70
CA ASN A 169 20.82 9.25 8.02
C ASN A 169 21.87 8.13 8.04
N GLU A 170 21.56 6.97 8.64
CA GLU A 170 22.46 5.82 8.67
C GLU A 170 22.84 5.33 7.27
N ILE A 171 21.85 5.21 6.38
CA ILE A 171 22.08 4.82 4.98
C ILE A 171 22.88 5.90 4.24
N ALA A 172 22.57 7.19 4.47
CA ALA A 172 23.30 8.29 3.86
C ALA A 172 24.77 8.35 4.31
N GLU A 173 25.06 8.07 5.59
CA GLU A 173 26.41 7.98 6.13
C GLU A 173 27.17 6.77 5.56
N PHE A 174 26.52 5.61 5.51
CA PHE A 174 27.11 4.42 4.92
C PHE A 174 27.45 4.63 3.44
N ALA A 175 26.52 5.21 2.66
CA ALA A 175 26.75 5.54 1.25
C ALA A 175 27.94 6.50 1.08
N ARG A 176 28.03 7.56 1.91
CA ARG A 176 29.19 8.47 1.93
C ARG A 176 30.50 7.71 2.17
N SER A 177 30.54 6.82 3.17
CA SER A 177 31.74 6.02 3.47
C SER A 177 32.18 5.12 2.30
N LEU A 178 31.23 4.61 1.51
CA LEU A 178 31.51 3.81 0.33
C LEU A 178 32.07 4.65 -0.83
N ALA A 179 31.65 5.90 -1.00
CA ALA A 179 32.28 6.80 -1.97
C ALA A 179 33.68 7.22 -1.55
N ASP A 180 33.86 7.56 -0.28
CA ASP A 180 35.17 7.99 0.23
C ASP A 180 36.21 6.86 0.09
N SER A 181 35.77 5.61 0.24
CA SER A 181 36.59 4.41 -0.01
C SER A 181 36.68 3.98 -1.47
N GLY A 182 36.11 4.76 -2.40
CA GLY A 182 36.16 4.50 -3.85
C GLY A 182 35.36 3.27 -4.31
N LYS A 183 34.52 2.69 -3.44
CA LYS A 183 33.72 1.48 -3.74
C LYS A 183 32.48 1.79 -4.56
N ILE A 184 31.94 3.01 -4.49
CA ILE A 184 30.82 3.47 -5.31
C ILE A 184 31.11 4.85 -5.93
N ARG A 185 30.54 5.11 -7.11
CA ARG A 185 30.68 6.41 -7.77
C ARG A 185 29.81 7.45 -7.04
N SER A 186 30.37 8.61 -6.71
CA SER A 186 29.71 9.72 -5.98
C SER A 186 28.39 10.20 -6.60
N ARG A 187 28.18 9.99 -7.90
CA ARG A 187 26.91 10.30 -8.60
C ARG A 187 25.71 9.45 -8.14
N ALA A 188 25.97 8.30 -7.50
CA ALA A 188 24.94 7.48 -6.85
C ALA A 188 24.51 8.05 -5.49
N ILE A 189 25.26 9.01 -4.93
CA ILE A 189 25.06 9.61 -3.60
C ILE A 189 24.41 10.99 -3.72
N SER A 190 24.51 11.65 -4.87
CA SER A 190 24.06 13.04 -5.08
C SER A 190 22.54 13.25 -5.15
N GLY A 191 21.74 12.26 -4.77
CA GLY A 191 20.35 12.47 -4.44
C GLY A 191 20.20 12.48 -2.92
N SER A 192 20.50 13.59 -2.24
CA SER A 192 19.83 13.82 -0.96
C SER A 192 18.33 13.57 -1.19
N VAL A 193 17.64 12.89 -0.29
CA VAL A 193 16.18 12.73 -0.38
C VAL A 193 15.49 14.07 -0.65
N ASP A 194 16.03 15.19 -0.18
CA ASP A 194 15.56 16.54 -0.52
C ASP A 194 15.78 16.92 -1.99
N ALA A 195 16.92 16.55 -2.58
CA ALA A 195 17.19 16.75 -3.99
C ALA A 195 16.24 15.91 -4.87
N LEU A 196 15.99 14.64 -4.51
CA LEU A 196 15.03 13.77 -5.21
C LEU A 196 13.57 14.26 -5.05
N ALA A 197 13.19 14.76 -3.87
CA ALA A 197 11.87 15.34 -3.63
C ALA A 197 11.62 16.62 -4.41
N SER A 198 12.66 17.44 -4.63
CA SER A 198 12.56 18.68 -5.41
C SER A 198 12.32 18.44 -6.90
N VAL A 199 12.74 17.30 -7.44
CA VAL A 199 12.53 16.91 -8.85
C VAL A 199 11.04 16.69 -9.12
N GLY A 200 10.30 16.08 -8.20
CA GLY A 200 8.84 15.89 -8.31
C GLY A 200 8.06 17.21 -8.31
N LYS A 201 8.60 18.26 -7.67
CA LYS A 201 8.02 19.62 -7.63
C LYS A 201 8.27 20.40 -8.93
N LYS A 202 9.36 20.08 -9.65
CA LYS A 202 9.74 20.76 -10.90
C LYS A 202 8.92 20.26 -12.10
N VAL A 203 8.53 18.99 -12.10
CA VAL A 203 7.65 18.40 -13.13
C VAL A 203 6.23 18.99 -13.08
N THR A 204 5.76 19.42 -11.90
CA THR A 204 4.44 20.05 -11.74
C THR A 204 4.41 21.54 -12.11
N THR A 205 5.56 22.19 -12.27
CA THR A 205 5.66 23.64 -12.52
C THR A 205 6.07 24.02 -13.94
N SER A 206 6.31 23.06 -14.83
CA SER A 206 6.80 23.33 -16.19
C SER A 206 5.76 23.23 -17.33
N ASN A 207 4.46 23.15 -17.03
CA ASN A 207 3.40 23.18 -18.05
C ASN A 207 2.55 24.46 -17.99
N THR A 208 3.21 25.62 -17.99
CA THR A 208 2.57 26.89 -18.39
C THR A 208 3.45 27.55 -19.43
N GLU A 209 3.34 27.09 -20.68
CA GLU A 209 3.64 27.91 -21.84
C GLU A 209 2.37 28.65 -22.26
N GLU A 210 2.57 29.94 -22.56
CA GLU A 210 1.56 30.95 -22.85
C GLU A 210 0.67 30.59 -24.03
N SER A 211 -0.61 30.99 -23.96
CA SER A 211 -1.44 31.20 -25.14
C SER A 211 -2.35 32.43 -24.91
N PRO A 212 -2.59 33.24 -25.94
CA PRO A 212 -3.02 34.62 -25.80
C PRO A 212 -4.51 34.73 -25.44
N ALA A 213 -4.85 35.81 -24.73
CA ALA A 213 -6.17 36.08 -24.18
C ALA A 213 -7.30 36.16 -25.24
N PRO A 214 -8.50 35.61 -24.96
CA PRO A 214 -9.69 35.95 -25.71
C PRO A 214 -10.54 37.01 -24.99
N THR A 215 -11.16 37.86 -25.80
CA THR A 215 -12.08 38.97 -25.45
C THR A 215 -13.41 38.51 -24.84
N PRO A 216 -14.14 39.39 -24.12
CA PRO A 216 -15.35 39.01 -23.38
C PRO A 216 -16.63 39.19 -24.21
N ASP A 217 -17.37 38.11 -24.44
CA ASP A 217 -18.84 37.99 -24.28
C ASP A 217 -19.32 36.70 -24.97
N GLU A 218 -19.92 35.78 -24.21
CA GLU A 218 -21.25 35.19 -24.50
C GLU A 218 -21.61 34.12 -23.46
N GLN A 219 -22.89 34.09 -23.11
CA GLN A 219 -23.54 33.30 -22.07
C GLN A 219 -23.63 31.80 -22.44
N ALA A 220 -23.47 30.90 -21.46
CA ALA A 220 -24.05 29.54 -21.51
C ALA A 220 -24.18 28.88 -20.12
N GLU A 221 -25.22 28.06 -20.01
CA GLU A 221 -25.95 27.46 -18.87
C GLU A 221 -25.23 26.42 -17.97
N PRO A 222 -25.83 25.98 -16.84
CA PRO A 222 -25.13 25.30 -15.75
C PRO A 222 -25.01 23.76 -15.93
N HIS A 223 -23.92 23.23 -15.37
CA HIS A 223 -23.55 21.81 -15.32
C HIS A 223 -24.58 20.93 -14.59
N GLN A 224 -25.01 19.85 -15.25
CA GLN A 224 -25.73 18.73 -14.65
C GLN A 224 -24.79 17.80 -13.88
N ALA A 225 -25.23 17.39 -12.70
CA ALA A 225 -24.63 16.37 -11.84
C ALA A 225 -24.86 14.97 -12.43
N HIS A 226 -23.82 14.13 -12.42
CA HIS A 226 -23.93 12.70 -12.74
C HIS A 226 -24.04 11.88 -11.45
N GLU A 227 -25.17 11.20 -11.28
CA GLU A 227 -25.36 10.07 -10.36
C GLU A 227 -24.60 8.85 -10.89
N GLU A 228 -23.86 8.16 -10.02
CA GLU A 228 -23.31 6.84 -10.31
C GLU A 228 -23.74 5.84 -9.22
N LEU A 229 -24.13 4.66 -9.72
CA LEU A 229 -24.65 3.47 -9.05
C LEU A 229 -23.51 2.58 -8.52
#